data_AF-A0A2T5Q1R9-F1
#
_entry.id   AF-A0A2T5Q1R9-F1
#
_cell.length_a   1.000
_cell.length_b   1.000
_cell.length_c   1.000
_cell.angle_alpha   90.00
_cell.angle_beta   90.00
_cell.angle_gamma   90.00
#
_symmetry.space_group_name_H-M   'P 1'
#
loop_
_entity.id
_entity.type
_entity.pdbx_description
1 polymer ?
#
loop_
_entity_poly.entity_id
_entity_poly.type
_entity_poly.pdbx_seq_one_letter_code
_entity_poly.pdbx_strand_id
1 'polypeptide(L)'
;MENVDSSKKTYNLLQRYLPYITYLKFNIHSFNKSANHWIDITLAQWQRRIAIFNIEMIVGKIEDTNQVALVNQLNIPFRQGYAYGHPENLKNK
;
A
#
# COMPACT_ATOMS: atom_id res chain seq x y z
N MET A 1 -8.61 -5.64 -1.70
CA MET A 1 -8.75 -4.78 -2.91
C MET A 1 -7.38 -4.31 -3.35
N GLU A 2 -7.18 -4.10 -4.65
CA GLU A 2 -5.88 -3.77 -5.27
C GLU A 2 -5.76 -2.28 -5.61
N ASN A 3 -4.52 -1.80 -5.78
CA ASN A 3 -4.17 -0.45 -6.25
C ASN A 3 -4.80 0.70 -5.43
N VAL A 4 -4.89 0.55 -4.11
CA VAL A 4 -5.35 1.63 -3.24
C VAL A 4 -4.34 2.78 -3.26
N ASP A 5 -4.81 3.98 -3.59
CA ASP A 5 -4.02 5.20 -3.68
C ASP A 5 -4.20 6.12 -2.45
N SER A 6 -3.50 7.25 -2.46
CA SER A 6 -3.51 8.24 -1.39
C SER A 6 -4.69 9.22 -1.46
N SER A 7 -5.56 9.11 -2.47
CA SER A 7 -6.58 10.14 -2.72
C SER A 7 -7.72 10.07 -1.71
N LYS A 8 -8.28 11.24 -1.39
CA LYS A 8 -9.51 11.34 -0.58
C LYS A 8 -10.69 10.63 -1.26
N LYS A 9 -10.71 10.60 -2.60
CA LYS A 9 -11.73 9.90 -3.39
C LYS A 9 -11.73 8.41 -3.10
N THR A 10 -10.58 7.75 -3.23
CA THR A 10 -10.43 6.32 -2.93
C THR A 10 -10.72 6.03 -1.47
N TYR A 11 -10.22 6.87 -0.55
CA TYR A 11 -10.51 6.72 0.87
C TYR A 11 -12.00 6.73 1.19
N ASN A 12 -12.74 7.72 0.66
CA ASN A 12 -14.19 7.84 0.86
C ASN A 12 -14.97 6.69 0.23
N LEU A 13 -14.57 6.28 -0.98
CA LEU A 13 -15.19 5.15 -1.67
C LEU A 13 -15.08 3.86 -0.84
N LEU A 14 -13.89 3.59 -0.29
CA LEU A 14 -13.61 2.36 0.43
C LEU A 14 -14.24 2.29 1.81
N GLN A 15 -14.61 3.42 2.44
CA GLN A 15 -15.19 3.43 3.79
C GLN A 15 -16.37 2.46 3.97
N ARG A 16 -17.26 2.40 2.97
CA ARG A 16 -18.46 1.54 3.03
C ARG A 16 -18.14 0.05 2.86
N TYR A 17 -16.96 -0.28 2.35
CA TYR A 17 -16.54 -1.65 2.07
C TYR A 17 -15.61 -2.22 3.15
N LEU A 18 -15.04 -1.39 4.02
CA LEU A 18 -14.12 -1.84 5.08
C LEU A 18 -14.67 -3.01 5.93
N PRO A 19 -15.97 -3.05 6.30
CA PRO A 19 -16.50 -4.17 7.08
C PRO A 19 -16.52 -5.52 6.34
N TYR A 20 -16.32 -5.54 5.02
CA TYR A 20 -16.54 -6.71 4.16
C TYR A 20 -15.29 -7.19 3.44
N ILE A 21 -14.13 -6.58 3.71
CA ILE A 21 -12.87 -6.94 3.07
C ILE A 21 -11.87 -7.41 4.10
N THR A 22 -10.99 -8.31 3.69
CA THR A 22 -9.96 -8.88 4.57
C THR A 22 -8.59 -8.24 4.36
N TYR A 23 -8.37 -7.58 3.22
CA TYR A 23 -7.09 -6.94 2.92
C TYR A 23 -7.24 -5.73 1.99
N LEU A 24 -6.30 -4.80 2.11
CA LEU A 24 -6.06 -3.71 1.17
C LEU A 24 -4.61 -3.71 0.71
N LYS A 25 -4.42 -3.65 -0.61
CA LYS A 25 -3.11 -3.55 -1.23
C LYS A 25 -2.88 -2.18 -1.81
N PHE A 26 -1.92 -1.47 -1.24
CA PHE A 26 -1.58 -0.09 -1.55
C PHE A 26 -0.54 -0.02 -2.67
N ASN A 27 -0.74 0.90 -3.61
CA ASN A 27 0.25 1.22 -4.62
C ASN A 27 1.23 2.25 -4.05
N ILE A 28 2.48 1.86 -3.79
CA ILE A 28 3.45 2.72 -3.11
C ILE A 28 3.76 4.03 -3.86
N HIS A 29 3.63 4.05 -5.19
CA HIS A 29 3.88 5.26 -5.98
C HIS A 29 2.91 6.38 -5.65
N SER A 30 1.70 6.06 -5.16
CA SER A 30 0.73 7.06 -4.70
C SER A 30 1.09 7.69 -3.36
N PHE A 31 2.12 7.20 -2.67
CA PHE A 31 2.55 7.68 -1.35
C PHE A 31 3.96 8.27 -1.38
N ASN A 32 4.55 8.41 -2.57
CA ASN A 32 5.81 9.12 -2.76
C ASN A 32 5.56 10.62 -2.74
N LYS A 33 6.04 11.29 -1.68
CA LYS A 33 5.97 12.75 -1.60
C LYS A 33 6.89 13.36 -2.64
N SER A 34 6.35 14.19 -3.51
CA SER A 34 7.11 15.03 -4.43
C SER A 34 6.50 16.42 -4.49
N ALA A 35 7.22 17.41 -5.03
CA ALA A 35 6.72 18.79 -5.11
C ALA A 35 5.36 18.89 -5.84
N ASN A 36 5.08 17.96 -6.75
CA ASN A 36 3.87 17.94 -7.58
C ASN A 36 2.87 16.86 -7.19
N HIS A 37 3.12 16.11 -6.11
CA HIS A 37 2.25 15.03 -5.66
C HIS A 37 1.80 15.27 -4.21
N TRP A 38 0.53 15.66 -4.07
CA TRP A 38 -0.10 15.78 -2.77
C TRP A 38 -0.63 14.44 -2.29
N ILE A 39 -0.42 14.14 -1.01
CA ILE A 39 -0.90 12.92 -0.35
C ILE A 39 -2.08 13.34 0.52
N ASP A 40 -3.32 13.05 0.08
CA ASP A 40 -4.51 13.38 0.90
C ASP A 40 -4.57 12.51 2.15
N ILE A 41 -4.32 11.20 1.97
CA ILE A 41 -4.37 10.18 3.01
C ILE A 41 -3.06 9.40 2.98
N THR A 42 -2.32 9.46 4.08
CA THR A 42 -1.04 8.79 4.26
C THR A 42 -1.21 7.29 4.54
N LEU A 43 -0.17 6.49 4.29
CA LEU A 43 -0.15 5.07 4.69
C LEU A 43 -0.38 4.89 6.20
N ALA A 44 0.16 5.77 7.04
CA ALA A 44 -0.06 5.71 8.49
C ALA A 44 -1.52 6.01 8.90
N GLN A 45 -2.22 6.88 8.17
CA GLN A 45 -3.66 7.10 8.38
C GLN A 45 -4.47 5.88 7.93
N TRP A 46 -4.12 5.29 6.79
CA TRP A 46 -4.70 4.04 6.33
C TRP A 46 -4.51 2.91 7.33
N GLN A 47 -3.28 2.67 7.80
CA GLN A 47 -2.94 1.63 8.78
C GLN A 47 -3.83 1.73 10.03
N ARG A 48 -3.98 2.94 10.60
CA ARG A 48 -4.86 3.16 11.77
C ARG A 48 -6.32 2.87 11.45
N ARG A 49 -6.81 3.30 10.28
CA ARG A 49 -8.21 3.12 9.90
C ARG A 49 -8.57 1.65 9.71
N ILE A 50 -7.71 0.91 9.02
CA ILE A 50 -8.00 -0.47 8.60
C ILE A 50 -7.81 -1.46 9.75
N ALA A 51 -6.96 -1.12 10.73
CA ALA A 51 -6.79 -1.89 11.97
C ALA A 51 -8.11 -2.05 12.76
N ILE A 52 -9.01 -1.06 12.70
CA ILE A 52 -10.33 -1.13 13.35
C ILE A 52 -11.16 -2.31 12.83
N PHE A 53 -10.93 -2.72 11.59
CA PHE A 53 -11.67 -3.77 10.89
C PHE A 53 -10.85 -5.06 10.74
N ASN A 54 -9.68 -5.17 11.38
CA ASN A 54 -8.75 -6.30 11.22
C ASN A 54 -8.40 -6.60 9.75
N ILE A 55 -8.28 -5.55 8.94
CA ILE A 55 -7.92 -5.65 7.52
C ILE A 55 -6.40 -5.69 7.40
N GLU A 56 -5.91 -6.65 6.63
CA GLU A 56 -4.49 -6.80 6.35
C GLU A 56 -3.96 -5.70 5.43
N MET A 57 -2.80 -5.13 5.79
CA MET A 57 -2.14 -4.08 5.02
C MET A 57 -1.02 -4.66 4.17
N ILE A 58 -1.17 -4.59 2.85
CA ILE A 58 -0.14 -5.00 1.90
C ILE A 58 0.34 -3.78 1.12
N VAL A 59 1.65 -3.57 1.01
CA VAL A 59 2.21 -2.51 0.14
C VAL A 59 2.89 -3.14 -1.07
N GLY A 60 2.43 -2.77 -2.26
CA GLY A 60 2.90 -3.28 -3.54
C GLY A 60 3.70 -2.28 -4.36
N LYS A 61 4.39 -2.80 -5.39
CA LYS A 61 5.22 -2.04 -6.36
C LYS A 61 6.40 -1.30 -5.72
N ILE A 62 6.95 -1.86 -4.66
CA ILE A 62 8.15 -1.32 -4.01
C ILE A 62 9.36 -1.59 -4.91
N GLU A 63 10.01 -0.52 -5.36
CA GLU A 63 11.08 -0.53 -6.37
C GLU A 63 12.36 0.15 -5.87
N ASP A 64 12.26 1.10 -4.93
CA ASP A 64 13.42 1.89 -4.49
C ASP A 64 13.65 1.88 -2.96
N THR A 65 14.83 2.36 -2.55
CA THR A 65 15.28 2.38 -1.14
C THR A 65 14.46 3.31 -0.26
N ASN A 66 13.92 4.40 -0.79
CA ASN A 66 13.10 5.34 -0.02
C ASN A 66 11.74 4.72 0.31
N GLN A 67 11.15 4.00 -0.66
CA GLN A 67 9.93 3.24 -0.46
C GLN A 67 10.14 2.11 0.55
N VAL A 68 11.28 1.40 0.48
CA VAL A 68 11.67 0.39 1.49
C VAL A 68 11.79 1.03 2.88
N ALA A 69 12.44 2.19 2.98
CA ALA A 69 12.56 2.92 4.25
C ALA A 69 11.19 3.32 4.82
N LEU A 70 10.26 3.78 3.98
CA LEU A 70 8.91 4.13 4.39
C LEU A 70 8.14 2.93 4.98
N VAL A 71 8.15 1.78 4.29
CA VAL A 71 7.45 0.58 4.79
C VAL A 71 8.12 -0.02 6.02
N ASN A 72 9.44 0.15 6.17
CA ASN A 72 10.17 -0.18 7.40
C ASN A 72 9.74 0.71 8.55
N GLN A 73 9.73 2.04 8.36
CA GLN A 73 9.35 3.00 9.39
C GLN A 73 7.92 2.76 9.92
N LEU A 74 7.02 2.32 9.04
CA LEU A 74 5.62 2.01 9.39
C LEU A 74 5.42 0.58 9.91
N ASN A 75 6.49 -0.22 10.02
CA ASN A 75 6.44 -1.62 10.43
C ASN A 75 5.41 -2.45 9.64
N ILE A 76 5.28 -2.19 8.33
CA ILE A 76 4.32 -2.90 7.48
C ILE A 76 4.90 -4.29 7.18
N PRO A 77 4.22 -5.40 7.52
CA PRO A 77 4.78 -6.73 7.36
C PRO A 77 4.67 -7.25 5.92
N PHE A 78 3.54 -7.04 5.23
CA PHE A 78 3.30 -7.59 3.90
C PHE A 78 3.72 -6.60 2.80
N ARG A 79 4.70 -7.03 2.00
CA ARG A 79 5.39 -6.20 1.03
C ARG A 79 5.59 -6.95 -0.26
N GLN A 80 5.41 -6.27 -1.38
CA GLN A 80 5.65 -6.81 -2.70
C GLN A 80 6.25 -5.75 -3.62
N GLY A 81 7.22 -6.14 -4.44
CA GLY A 81 7.80 -5.30 -5.48
C GLY A 81 9.18 -5.78 -5.87
N TYR A 82 9.72 -5.19 -6.93
CA TYR A 82 11.02 -5.58 -7.49
C TYR A 82 12.19 -5.37 -6.53
N ALA A 83 12.05 -4.51 -5.52
CA ALA A 83 13.01 -4.39 -4.43
C ALA A 83 13.19 -5.70 -3.62
N TYR A 84 12.21 -6.61 -3.67
CA TYR A 84 12.24 -7.90 -2.94
C TYR A 84 12.36 -9.11 -3.86
N GLY A 85 12.22 -8.94 -5.17
CA GLY A 85 12.26 -10.03 -6.15
C GLY A 85 11.36 -9.76 -7.35
N HIS A 86 11.80 -10.20 -8.53
CA HIS A 86 11.03 -10.11 -9.76
C HIS A 86 10.16 -11.37 -9.93
N PRO A 87 8.97 -11.25 -10.53
CA PRO A 87 8.20 -12.42 -10.94
C PRO A 87 9.03 -13.32 -11.86
N GLU A 88 9.23 -14.57 -11.45
CA GLU A 88 9.93 -15.56 -12.25
C GLU A 88 8.93 -16.42 -13.03
N ASN A 89 9.26 -16.73 -14.29
CA ASN A 89 8.54 -17.74 -15.04
C ASN A 89 9.12 -19.13 -14.72
N LEU A 90 8.36 -19.94 -13.98
CA LEU A 90 8.79 -21.28 -13.57
C LEU A 90 8.95 -22.27 -14.74
N LYS A 91 8.50 -21.94 -15.96
CA LYS A 91 8.59 -22.83 -17.13
C LYS A 91 10.00 -22.94 -17.74
N ASN A 92 10.95 -22.10 -17.32
CA ASN A 92 12.30 -22.03 -17.89
C ASN A 92 13.40 -22.43 -16.88
N LYS A 93 13.07 -23.19 -15.83
CA LYS A 93 14.02 -23.73 -14.84
C LYS A 93 14.19 -25.23 -15.02
#